data_AF-A0A662SEP2-F1
#
_entry.id   AF-A0A662SEP2-F1
#
_cell.length_a   1.000
_cell.length_b   1.000
_cell.length_c   1.000
_cell.angle_alpha   90.00
_cell.angle_beta   90.00
_cell.angle_gamma   90.00
#
_symmetry.space_group_name_H-M   'P 1'
#
loop_
_entity.id
_entity.type
_entity.pdbx_description
1 polymer ?
#
loop_
_entity_poly.entity_id
_entity_poly.type
_entity_poly.pdbx_seq_one_letter_code
_entity_poly.pdbx_strand_id
1 'polypeptide(L)'
;FYVTGAFPLGGYIGLLGVFPNFRGRGIGKILLKTAEKEIFKSSINVFLLVSSFNRVAITFYEKNGYQRVGEIPDAIVAGHSEIIMRKTLGPLR
;
A
#
# COMPACT_ATOMS: atom_id res chain seq x y z
N PHE A 1 -4.88 4.92 -9.73
CA PHE A 1 -3.55 4.87 -9.09
C PHE A 1 -2.65 5.83 -9.85
N TYR A 2 -1.67 6.42 -9.18
CA TYR A 2 -0.75 7.36 -9.83
C TYR A 2 0.60 6.68 -10.04
N VAL A 3 1.18 6.89 -11.22
CA VAL A 3 2.37 6.17 -11.71
C VAL A 3 3.68 6.89 -11.33
N THR A 4 3.67 8.22 -11.17
CA THR A 4 4.79 9.04 -10.66
C THR A 4 4.27 10.19 -9.79
N GLY A 5 5.10 10.69 -8.88
CA GLY A 5 4.88 11.97 -8.16
C GLY A 5 3.72 12.03 -7.15
N ALA A 6 3.17 10.89 -6.71
CA ALA A 6 1.90 10.88 -5.97
C ALA A 6 2.00 10.73 -4.45
N PHE A 7 3.14 10.31 -3.96
CA PHE A 7 3.51 10.24 -2.54
C PHE A 7 5.05 10.23 -2.51
N PRO A 8 5.74 10.99 -1.64
CA PRO A 8 6.81 11.93 -1.98
C PRO A 8 7.97 11.40 -2.85
N LEU A 9 8.16 10.09 -2.95
CA LEU A 9 9.27 9.44 -3.66
C LEU A 9 8.82 8.28 -4.57
N GLY A 10 7.55 8.15 -4.93
CA GLY A 10 7.09 7.11 -5.87
C GLY A 10 5.61 7.04 -6.22
N GLY A 11 5.16 5.87 -6.66
CA GLY A 11 3.77 5.61 -7.03
C GLY A 11 2.90 5.25 -5.83
N TYR A 12 1.59 5.46 -5.97
CA TYR A 12 0.63 5.33 -4.88
C TYR A 12 -0.58 4.47 -5.24
N ILE A 13 -0.86 3.47 -4.40
CA ILE A 13 -2.07 2.65 -4.48
C ILE A 13 -3.09 3.26 -3.51
N GLY A 14 -4.02 4.05 -4.06
CA GLY A 14 -5.02 4.75 -3.23
C GLY A 14 -6.21 3.90 -2.78
N LEU A 15 -6.59 2.89 -3.55
CA LEU A 15 -7.68 1.97 -3.17
C LEU A 15 -7.39 0.58 -3.72
N LEU A 16 -7.48 -0.41 -2.84
CA LEU A 16 -7.42 -1.83 -3.21
C LEU A 16 -8.35 -2.61 -2.28
N GLY A 17 -9.31 -3.31 -2.86
CA GLY A 17 -10.31 -4.05 -2.11
C GLY A 17 -10.80 -5.27 -2.88
N VAL A 18 -11.15 -6.31 -2.12
CA VAL A 18 -11.82 -7.51 -2.65
C VAL A 18 -13.07 -7.72 -1.81
N PHE A 19 -14.19 -7.92 -2.49
CA PHE A 19 -15.46 -8.24 -1.84
C PHE A 19 -15.33 -9.46 -0.94
N PRO A 20 -15.98 -9.49 0.25
CA PRO A 20 -15.82 -10.57 1.24
C PRO A 20 -15.92 -11.98 0.65
N ASN A 21 -16.91 -12.23 -0.21
CA ASN A 21 -17.19 -13.54 -0.83
C ASN A 21 -16.07 -14.05 -1.76
N PHE A 22 -15.13 -13.17 -2.14
CA PHE A 22 -14.02 -13.46 -3.04
C PHE A 22 -12.65 -13.42 -2.33
N ARG A 23 -12.61 -13.17 -1.02
CA ARG A 23 -11.37 -13.17 -0.23
C ARG A 23 -10.82 -14.59 -0.04
N GLY A 24 -9.54 -14.70 0.34
CA GLY A 24 -8.87 -16.00 0.55
C GLY A 24 -8.48 -16.74 -0.74
N ARG A 25 -8.86 -16.23 -1.92
CA ARG A 25 -8.61 -16.86 -3.24
C ARG A 25 -7.40 -16.30 -3.99
N GLY A 26 -6.55 -15.52 -3.32
CA GLY A 26 -5.37 -14.89 -3.94
C GLY A 26 -5.66 -13.66 -4.81
N ILE A 27 -6.92 -13.28 -5.05
CA ILE A 27 -7.31 -12.14 -5.90
C ILE A 27 -6.65 -10.83 -5.45
N GLY A 28 -6.64 -10.54 -4.15
CA GLY A 28 -5.99 -9.32 -3.63
C GLY A 28 -4.50 -9.25 -3.97
N LYS A 29 -3.80 -10.39 -3.93
CA LYS A 29 -2.38 -10.49 -4.30
C LYS A 29 -2.17 -10.26 -5.80
N ILE A 30 -3.08 -10.75 -6.63
CA ILE A 30 -3.04 -10.52 -8.08
C ILE A 30 -3.23 -9.02 -8.37
N LEU A 31 -4.26 -8.39 -7.80
CA LEU A 31 -4.51 -6.96 -7.96
C LEU A 31 -3.31 -6.11 -7.51
N LEU A 32 -2.75 -6.42 -6.33
CA LEU A 32 -1.60 -5.72 -5.78
C LEU A 32 -0.38 -5.85 -6.72
N LYS A 33 -0.06 -7.06 -7.17
CA LYS A 33 1.06 -7.30 -8.09
C LYS A 33 0.89 -6.58 -9.43
N THR A 34 -0.33 -6.50 -9.95
CA THR A 34 -0.61 -5.77 -11.19
C THR A 34 -0.33 -4.28 -11.02
N ALA A 35 -0.80 -3.67 -9.93
CA ALA A 35 -0.54 -2.26 -9.64
C ALA A 35 0.97 -2.00 -9.41
N GLU A 36 1.62 -2.87 -8.64
CA GLU A 36 3.08 -2.83 -8.42
C GLU A 36 3.85 -2.89 -9.73
N LYS A 37 3.50 -3.82 -10.63
CA LYS A 37 4.16 -3.97 -11.93
C LYS A 37 4.10 -2.69 -12.74
N GLU A 38 2.98 -1.98 -12.74
CA GLU A 38 2.84 -0.72 -13.45
C GLU A 38 3.64 0.42 -12.79
N ILE A 39 3.59 0.54 -11.46
CA ILE A 39 4.36 1.57 -10.74
C ILE A 39 5.86 1.35 -10.89
N PHE A 40 6.33 0.09 -10.82
CA PHE A 40 7.75 -0.24 -10.91
C PHE A 40 8.37 0.01 -12.29
N LYS A 41 7.57 0.32 -13.32
CA LYS A 41 8.10 0.77 -14.62
C LYS A 41 8.72 2.17 -14.56
N SER A 42 8.29 3.00 -13.62
CA SER A 42 8.64 4.42 -13.54
C SER A 42 9.06 4.89 -12.15
N SER A 43 8.97 4.03 -11.14
CA SER A 43 9.37 4.33 -9.77
C SER A 43 10.00 3.11 -9.12
N ILE A 44 10.89 3.32 -8.16
CA ILE A 44 11.41 2.25 -7.31
C ILE A 44 10.62 2.09 -6.00
N ASN A 45 9.58 2.90 -5.79
CA ASN A 45 8.79 2.94 -4.57
C ASN A 45 7.30 2.79 -4.86
N VAL A 46 6.64 1.97 -4.06
CA VAL A 46 5.18 1.88 -3.98
C VAL A 46 4.77 2.24 -2.57
N PHE A 47 3.88 3.21 -2.45
CA PHE A 47 3.28 3.65 -1.20
C PHE A 47 1.79 3.32 -1.15
N LEU A 48 1.29 3.11 0.06
CA LEU A 48 -0.14 3.08 0.38
C LEU A 48 -0.36 3.53 1.82
N LEU A 49 -1.57 3.99 2.11
CA LEU A 49 -2.05 4.23 3.46
C LEU A 49 -2.98 3.10 3.90
N VAL A 50 -2.93 2.75 5.18
CA VAL A 50 -3.86 1.81 5.78
C VAL A 50 -4.19 2.24 7.21
N SER A 51 -5.47 2.32 7.53
CA SER A 51 -5.92 2.68 8.88
C SER A 51 -5.42 1.67 9.91
N SER A 52 -4.99 2.16 11.09
CA SER A 52 -4.34 1.36 12.13
C SER A 52 -5.23 0.25 12.70
N PHE A 53 -6.55 0.39 12.60
CA PHE A 53 -7.51 -0.64 13.01
C PHE A 53 -7.64 -1.79 11.99
N ASN A 54 -7.20 -1.61 10.73
CA ASN A 54 -7.36 -2.60 9.67
C ASN A 54 -6.25 -3.66 9.70
N ARG A 55 -6.20 -4.45 10.78
CA ARG A 55 -5.18 -5.49 11.02
C ARG A 55 -5.06 -6.49 9.88
N VAL A 56 -6.18 -6.85 9.25
CA VAL A 56 -6.21 -7.78 8.11
C VAL A 56 -5.45 -7.21 6.91
N ALA A 57 -5.70 -5.95 6.54
CA ALA A 57 -4.99 -5.31 5.44
C ALA A 57 -3.50 -5.09 5.77
N ILE A 58 -3.19 -4.67 7.00
CA ILE A 58 -1.80 -4.49 7.45
C ILE A 58 -1.01 -5.79 7.28
N THR A 59 -1.49 -6.90 7.84
CA THR A 59 -0.85 -8.21 7.69
C THR A 59 -0.77 -8.65 6.24
N PHE A 60 -1.79 -8.35 5.42
CA PHE A 60 -1.76 -8.63 3.99
C PHE A 60 -0.62 -7.88 3.28
N TYR A 61 -0.43 -6.58 3.56
CA TYR A 61 0.64 -5.80 2.95
C TYR A 61 2.02 -6.19 3.45
N GLU A 62 2.19 -6.44 4.76
CA GLU A 62 3.45 -6.92 5.35
C GLU A 62 3.89 -8.24 4.69
N LYS A 63 2.97 -9.21 4.54
CA LYS A 63 3.23 -10.48 3.84
C LYS A 63 3.58 -10.31 2.36
N ASN A 64 3.29 -9.17 1.75
CA ASN A 64 3.63 -8.85 0.36
C ASN A 64 4.84 -7.91 0.25
N GLY A 65 5.60 -7.73 1.33
CA GLY A 65 6.90 -7.03 1.33
C GLY A 65 6.81 -5.52 1.59
N TYR A 66 5.68 -5.03 2.12
CA TYR A 66 5.58 -3.66 2.59
C TYR A 66 6.12 -3.53 4.01
N GLN A 67 6.72 -2.39 4.29
CA GLN A 67 7.20 -2.00 5.61
C GLN A 67 6.48 -0.73 6.06
N ARG A 68 6.24 -0.60 7.36
CA ARG A 68 5.75 0.64 7.97
C ARG A 68 6.90 1.65 7.99
N VAL A 69 6.68 2.83 7.42
CA VAL A 69 7.71 3.89 7.34
C VAL A 69 7.29 5.20 8.01
N GLY A 70 6.07 5.25 8.53
CA GLY A 70 5.52 6.39 9.25
C GLY A 70 4.04 6.20 9.51
N GLU A 71 3.45 7.17 10.18
CA GLU A 71 2.02 7.21 10.44
C GLU A 71 1.54 8.65 10.53
N ILE A 72 0.27 8.86 10.23
CA ILE A 72 -0.40 10.15 10.35
C ILE A 72 -1.50 9.97 11.41
N PRO A 73 -1.29 10.43 12.66
CA PRO A 73 -2.27 10.28 13.72
C PRO A 73 -3.51 11.14 13.44
N ASP A 74 -4.68 10.65 13.83
CA ASP A 74 -5.96 11.36 13.78
C ASP A 74 -6.31 11.94 12.39
N ALA A 75 -5.80 11.31 11.31
CA ALA A 75 -5.93 11.84 9.95
C ALA A 75 -7.34 11.74 9.37
N ILE A 76 -8.06 10.66 9.71
CA ILE A 76 -9.40 10.36 9.18
C ILE A 76 -10.37 10.02 10.32
N VAL A 77 -9.95 9.19 11.27
CA VAL A 77 -10.77 8.76 12.42
C VAL A 77 -10.01 9.10 13.70
N ALA A 78 -10.66 9.84 14.60
CA ALA A 78 -10.09 10.17 15.90
C ALA A 78 -9.69 8.90 16.68
N GLY A 79 -8.52 8.93 17.32
CA GLY A 79 -7.93 7.79 18.03
C GLY A 79 -7.28 6.75 17.12
N HIS A 80 -7.24 6.97 15.80
CA HIS A 80 -6.63 6.06 14.84
C HIS A 80 -5.69 6.78 13.88
N SER A 81 -4.64 6.08 13.46
CA SER A 81 -3.64 6.61 12.53
C SER A 81 -3.84 6.01 11.13
N GLU A 82 -3.46 6.76 10.10
CA GLU A 82 -3.19 6.22 8.78
C GLU A 82 -1.71 5.81 8.69
N ILE A 83 -1.44 4.52 8.60
CA ILE A 83 -0.09 3.97 8.54
C ILE A 83 0.44 4.12 7.12
N ILE A 84 1.62 4.72 6.98
CA ILE A 84 2.34 4.84 5.72
C ILE A 84 3.13 3.55 5.50
N MET A 85 2.74 2.81 4.45
CA MET A 85 3.38 1.56 4.07
C MET A 85 4.19 1.76 2.79
N ARG A 86 5.44 1.29 2.76
CA ARG A 86 6.34 1.38 1.61
C ARG A 86 6.84 0.00 1.21
N LYS A 87 6.83 -0.26 -0.09
CA LYS A 87 7.62 -1.34 -0.72
C LYS A 87 8.58 -0.72 -1.72
N THR A 88 9.79 -1.23 -1.81
CA THR A 88 10.83 -0.64 -2.66
C THR A 88 11.77 -1.65 -3.29
N LEU A 89 12.35 -1.30 -4.44
CA LEU A 89 13.44 -2.04 -5.08
C LEU A 89 14.84 -1.60 -4.58
N GLY A 90 14.93 -0.54 -3.77
CA GLY A 90 16.19 -0.01 -3.26
C GLY A 90 16.17 1.50 -2.99
N PRO A 91 17.32 2.12 -2.66
CA PRO A 91 17.44 3.57 -2.60
C PRO A 91 17.36 4.22 -3.99
N LEU A 92 16.91 5.48 -4.06
CA LEU A 92 17.03 6.29 -5.27
C LEU A 92 18.52 6.50 -5.56
N ARG A 93 18.92 6.33 -6.82
CA ARG A 93 20.27 6.64 -7.29
C ARG A 93 20.30 8.03 -7.90
#